data_AF-A0A9W2VHX8-F1
#
_entry.id   AF-A0A9W2VHX8-F1
#
_cell.length_a   1.000
_cell.length_b   1.000
_cell.length_c   1.000
_cell.angle_alpha   90.00
_cell.angle_beta   90.00
_cell.angle_gamma   90.00
#
_symmetry.space_group_name_H-M   'P 1'
#
loop_
_entity.id
_entity.type
_entity.pdbx_description
1 polymer ?
#
loop_
_entity_poly.entity_id
_entity_poly.type
_entity_poly.pdbx_seq_one_letter_code
_entity_poly.pdbx_strand_id
1 'polypeptide(L)'
;MAESQELLLQLQKDNRDGRLRKQELEELVRGLEAESESLTGRLQDLRERERSLQRKRSQAARAQRGEAREAARERAERARALLEAAEQHKQDLEQHNRQLQEQWEELSSQLFYYGGEQLSQQRAEQQLGTQLMALQKQLEMVEAKHAKQAEGLRQGVQRTEEAWASFQEQSGVLQVRLPASTDAGLRGLAHGRGGQGRLCERGPWAGRAGVGTQHMGDTHTHGVPPPLEGPPPDGIATPVPALRETGPLRFPPAP
;
A
#
# COMPACT_ATOMS: atom_id res chain seq x y z
N MET A 1 -16.86 -60.45 100.94
CA MET A 1 -17.04 -59.02 101.30
C MET A 1 -16.01 -58.12 100.62
N ALA A 2 -14.70 -58.36 100.76
CA ALA A 2 -13.68 -57.59 100.05
C ALA A 2 -13.75 -57.78 98.52
N GLU A 3 -13.72 -59.03 98.03
CA GLU A 3 -13.76 -59.37 96.60
C GLU A 3 -14.94 -58.73 95.86
N SER A 4 -16.11 -58.68 96.50
CA SER A 4 -17.34 -58.04 95.99
C SER A 4 -17.23 -56.51 95.87
N GLN A 5 -16.37 -55.86 96.66
CA GLN A 5 -16.06 -54.44 96.56
C GLN A 5 -14.98 -54.19 95.50
N GLU A 6 -13.97 -55.06 95.42
CA GLU A 6 -12.91 -55.01 94.41
C GLU A 6 -13.47 -55.19 92.99
N LEU A 7 -14.38 -56.15 92.78
CA LEU A 7 -15.10 -56.33 91.52
C LEU A 7 -15.92 -55.09 91.13
N LEU A 8 -16.58 -54.45 92.09
CA LEU A 8 -17.36 -53.23 91.86
C LEU A 8 -16.46 -52.04 91.50
N LEU A 9 -15.31 -51.89 92.17
CA LEU A 9 -14.29 -50.89 91.85
C LEU A 9 -13.65 -51.15 90.48
N GLN A 10 -13.46 -52.41 90.08
CA GLN A 10 -12.93 -52.73 88.74
C GLN A 10 -13.96 -52.39 87.65
N LEU A 11 -15.23 -52.81 87.82
CA LEU A 11 -16.31 -52.44 86.91
C LEU A 11 -16.49 -50.91 86.79
N GLN A 12 -16.24 -50.15 87.85
CA GLN A 12 -16.22 -48.67 87.78
C GLN A 12 -15.09 -48.10 86.93
N LYS A 13 -13.89 -48.70 86.94
CA LYS A 13 -12.79 -48.33 86.03
C LYS A 13 -13.12 -48.70 84.59
N ASP A 14 -13.57 -49.93 84.35
CA ASP A 14 -13.90 -50.42 83.00
C ASP A 14 -15.02 -49.58 82.37
N ASN A 15 -16.00 -49.14 83.16
CA ASN A 15 -17.04 -48.19 82.74
C ASN A 15 -16.52 -46.78 82.46
N ARG A 16 -15.45 -46.32 83.12
CA ARG A 16 -14.81 -45.03 82.85
C ARG A 16 -14.01 -45.11 81.55
N ASP A 17 -13.20 -46.15 81.38
CA ASP A 17 -12.34 -46.34 80.21
C ASP A 17 -13.19 -46.61 78.95
N GLY A 18 -14.31 -47.32 79.08
CA GLY A 18 -15.30 -47.48 78.02
C GLY A 18 -15.97 -46.16 77.60
N ARG A 19 -16.16 -45.20 78.52
CA ARG A 19 -16.66 -43.85 78.19
C ARG A 19 -15.61 -43.02 77.47
N LEU A 20 -14.35 -43.05 77.93
CA LEU A 20 -13.24 -42.35 77.27
C LEU A 20 -13.05 -42.83 75.83
N ARG A 21 -12.98 -44.14 75.62
CA ARG A 21 -12.90 -44.74 74.26
C ARG A 21 -14.12 -44.40 73.39
N LYS A 22 -15.31 -44.28 73.98
CA LYS A 22 -16.51 -43.83 73.24
C LYS A 22 -16.39 -42.36 72.81
N GLN A 23 -15.82 -41.49 73.65
CA GLN A 23 -15.58 -40.09 73.31
C GLN A 23 -14.52 -39.95 72.22
N GLU A 24 -13.40 -40.68 72.33
CA GLU A 24 -12.36 -40.77 71.29
C GLU A 24 -12.93 -41.21 69.93
N LEU A 25 -13.81 -42.23 69.93
CA LEU A 25 -14.49 -42.70 68.71
C LEU A 25 -15.51 -41.68 68.17
N GLU A 26 -16.27 -40.98 69.02
CA GLU A 26 -17.17 -39.91 68.59
C GLU A 26 -16.43 -38.72 67.97
N GLU A 27 -15.25 -38.37 68.48
CA GLU A 27 -14.40 -37.31 67.93
C GLU A 27 -13.81 -37.72 66.56
N LEU A 28 -13.33 -38.96 66.44
CA LEU A 28 -12.85 -39.51 65.17
C LEU A 28 -13.95 -39.59 64.11
N VAL A 29 -15.16 -40.01 64.48
CA VAL A 29 -16.32 -40.05 63.57
C VAL A 29 -16.67 -38.63 63.07
N ARG A 30 -16.77 -37.64 63.97
CA ARG A 30 -17.03 -36.24 63.58
C ARG A 30 -15.94 -35.66 62.66
N GLY A 31 -14.68 -36.04 62.89
CA GLY A 31 -13.56 -35.67 62.01
C GLY A 31 -13.74 -36.22 60.59
N LEU A 32 -14.03 -37.53 60.47
CA LEU A 32 -14.27 -38.19 59.19
C LEU A 32 -15.54 -37.68 58.49
N GLU A 33 -16.60 -37.35 59.25
CA GLU A 33 -17.81 -36.71 58.73
C GLU A 33 -17.47 -35.35 58.09
N ALA A 34 -16.79 -34.46 58.82
CA ALA A 34 -16.37 -33.15 58.31
C ALA A 34 -15.40 -33.23 57.12
N GLU A 35 -14.49 -34.21 57.10
CA GLU A 35 -13.64 -34.49 55.94
C GLU A 35 -14.47 -34.97 54.74
N SER A 36 -15.47 -35.83 54.95
CA SER A 36 -16.36 -36.31 53.89
C SER A 36 -17.23 -35.19 53.31
N GLU A 37 -17.70 -34.25 54.12
CA GLU A 37 -18.39 -33.03 53.69
C GLU A 37 -17.45 -32.12 52.88
N SER A 38 -16.21 -31.91 53.36
CA SER A 38 -15.21 -31.13 52.63
C SER A 38 -14.87 -31.74 51.27
N LEU A 39 -14.71 -33.07 51.20
CA LEU A 39 -14.42 -33.79 49.96
C LEU A 39 -15.61 -33.82 49.00
N THR A 40 -16.84 -34.03 49.50
CA THR A 40 -18.05 -34.01 48.65
C THR A 40 -18.35 -32.60 48.11
N GLY A 41 -18.10 -31.54 48.90
CA GLY A 41 -18.13 -30.15 48.42
C GLY A 41 -17.10 -29.91 47.31
N ARG A 42 -15.84 -30.27 47.52
CA ARG A 42 -14.77 -30.16 46.47
C ARG A 42 -15.11 -30.94 45.20
N LEU A 43 -15.76 -32.11 45.32
CA LEU A 43 -16.22 -32.90 44.16
C LEU A 43 -17.37 -32.23 43.39
N GLN A 44 -18.26 -31.49 44.07
CA GLN A 44 -19.29 -30.69 43.41
C GLN A 44 -18.65 -29.53 42.63
N ASP A 45 -17.77 -28.76 43.28
CA ASP A 45 -16.96 -27.69 42.69
C ASP A 45 -16.25 -28.12 41.40
N LEU A 46 -15.57 -29.28 41.43
CA LEU A 46 -14.85 -29.81 40.27
C LEU A 46 -15.79 -30.21 39.13
N ARG A 47 -16.95 -30.81 39.43
CA ARG A 47 -17.99 -31.14 38.44
C ARG A 47 -18.59 -29.88 37.80
N GLU A 48 -18.73 -28.79 38.54
CA GLU A 48 -19.21 -27.51 37.99
C GLU A 48 -18.17 -26.84 37.09
N ARG A 49 -16.90 -26.87 37.50
CA ARG A 49 -15.77 -26.41 36.68
C ARG A 49 -15.65 -27.22 35.39
N GLU A 50 -15.80 -28.55 35.46
CA GLU A 50 -15.83 -29.43 34.29
C GLU A 50 -16.97 -29.07 33.32
N ARG A 51 -18.21 -28.97 33.81
CA ARG A 51 -19.38 -28.53 32.99
C ARG A 51 -19.14 -27.17 32.35
N SER A 52 -18.53 -26.22 33.07
CA SER A 52 -18.20 -24.88 32.57
C SER A 52 -17.15 -24.94 31.44
N LEU A 53 -16.08 -25.72 31.63
CA LEU A 53 -15.06 -25.94 30.61
C LEU A 53 -15.60 -26.69 29.39
N GLN A 54 -16.48 -27.68 29.58
CA GLN A 54 -17.14 -28.41 28.49
C GLN A 54 -18.04 -27.50 27.65
N ARG A 55 -18.80 -26.59 28.30
CA ARG A 55 -19.60 -25.55 27.62
C ARG A 55 -18.69 -24.60 26.83
N LYS A 56 -17.65 -24.05 27.45
CA LYS A 56 -16.67 -23.15 26.79
C LYS A 56 -15.98 -23.82 25.59
N ARG A 57 -15.51 -25.05 25.74
CA ARG A 57 -14.93 -25.87 24.65
C ARG A 57 -15.92 -26.09 23.51
N SER A 58 -17.19 -26.36 23.83
CA SER A 58 -18.25 -26.55 22.84
C SER A 58 -18.62 -25.26 22.10
N GLN A 59 -18.53 -24.10 22.77
CA GLN A 59 -18.72 -22.78 22.16
C GLN A 59 -17.54 -22.41 21.25
N ALA A 60 -16.29 -22.54 21.74
CA ALA A 60 -15.09 -22.29 20.95
C ALA A 60 -15.01 -23.17 19.70
N ALA A 61 -15.30 -24.48 19.82
CA ALA A 61 -15.36 -25.40 18.68
C ALA A 61 -16.51 -25.10 17.70
N ARG A 62 -17.55 -24.36 18.11
CA ARG A 62 -18.59 -23.86 17.19
C ARG A 62 -18.14 -22.58 16.48
N ALA A 63 -17.51 -21.64 17.20
CA ALA A 63 -16.96 -20.40 16.63
C ALA A 63 -15.90 -20.71 15.56
N GLN A 64 -14.89 -21.52 15.89
CA GLN A 64 -13.84 -21.98 14.96
C GLN A 64 -14.42 -22.68 13.72
N ARG A 65 -15.55 -23.40 13.86
CA ARG A 65 -16.26 -24.03 12.73
C ARG A 65 -17.07 -23.03 11.90
N GLY A 66 -17.49 -21.90 12.46
CA GLY A 66 -18.06 -20.76 11.73
C GLY A 66 -16.98 -20.06 10.93
N GLU A 67 -15.95 -19.56 11.62
CA GLU A 67 -14.77 -18.89 11.05
C GLU A 67 -14.16 -19.69 9.89
N ALA A 68 -13.92 -21.00 10.08
CA ALA A 68 -13.36 -21.86 9.03
C ALA A 68 -14.30 -22.07 7.83
N ARG A 69 -15.63 -21.99 8.02
CA ARG A 69 -16.62 -22.06 6.93
C ARG A 69 -16.73 -20.74 6.17
N GLU A 70 -16.68 -19.62 6.86
CA GLU A 70 -16.71 -18.28 6.26
C GLU A 70 -15.43 -18.01 5.49
N ALA A 71 -14.26 -18.29 6.07
CA ALA A 71 -12.99 -18.22 5.37
C ALA A 71 -12.85 -19.25 4.21
N ALA A 72 -13.66 -20.32 4.20
CA ALA A 72 -13.76 -21.22 3.03
C ALA A 72 -14.68 -20.65 1.94
N ARG A 73 -15.79 -20.01 2.32
CA ARG A 73 -16.70 -19.30 1.39
C ARG A 73 -15.98 -18.14 0.70
N GLU A 74 -15.32 -17.25 1.45
CA GLU A 74 -14.54 -16.14 0.87
C GLU A 74 -13.50 -16.62 -0.15
N ARG A 75 -12.82 -17.74 0.13
CA ARG A 75 -11.84 -18.32 -0.80
C ARG A 75 -12.52 -18.86 -2.07
N ALA A 76 -13.67 -19.51 -1.94
CA ALA A 76 -14.44 -19.99 -3.09
C ALA A 76 -15.04 -18.84 -3.92
N GLU A 77 -15.47 -17.76 -3.28
CA GLU A 77 -15.99 -16.54 -3.93
C GLU A 77 -14.88 -15.78 -4.65
N ARG A 78 -13.71 -15.59 -4.01
CA ARG A 78 -12.50 -15.03 -4.67
C ARG A 78 -12.05 -15.89 -5.84
N ALA A 79 -12.08 -17.22 -5.72
CA ALA A 79 -11.74 -18.12 -6.82
C ALA A 79 -12.72 -18.02 -7.99
N ARG A 80 -14.03 -17.87 -7.72
CA ARG A 80 -15.04 -17.63 -8.76
C ARG A 80 -14.83 -16.30 -9.48
N ALA A 81 -14.63 -15.20 -8.74
CA ALA A 81 -14.38 -13.89 -9.33
C ALA A 81 -13.12 -13.87 -10.22
N LEU A 82 -12.07 -14.64 -9.86
CA LEU A 82 -10.88 -14.81 -10.69
C LEU A 82 -11.13 -15.64 -11.96
N LEU A 83 -11.99 -16.66 -11.89
CA LEU A 83 -12.41 -17.43 -13.05
C LEU A 83 -13.30 -16.61 -13.99
N GLU A 84 -14.28 -15.88 -13.46
CA GLU A 84 -15.17 -14.98 -14.20
C GLU A 84 -14.36 -13.88 -14.93
N ALA A 85 -13.36 -13.29 -14.27
CA ALA A 85 -12.45 -12.32 -14.90
C ALA A 85 -11.56 -12.95 -16.00
N ALA A 86 -11.10 -14.20 -15.81
CA ALA A 86 -10.33 -14.93 -16.82
C ALA A 86 -11.20 -15.32 -18.03
N GLU A 87 -12.46 -15.68 -17.82
CA GLU A 87 -13.44 -15.97 -18.88
C GLU A 87 -13.81 -14.72 -19.67
N GLN A 88 -13.95 -13.56 -19.02
CA GLN A 88 -14.12 -12.26 -19.68
C GLN A 88 -12.90 -11.92 -20.55
N HIS A 89 -11.69 -11.98 -19.97
CA HIS A 89 -10.47 -11.70 -20.73
C HIS A 89 -10.27 -12.65 -21.92
N LYS A 90 -10.64 -13.92 -21.78
CA LYS A 90 -10.68 -14.88 -22.90
C LYS A 90 -11.67 -14.44 -23.99
N GLN A 91 -12.88 -14.01 -23.63
CA GLN A 91 -13.89 -13.54 -24.58
C GLN A 91 -13.44 -12.25 -25.31
N ASP A 92 -12.73 -11.35 -24.64
CA ASP A 92 -12.14 -10.16 -25.25
C ASP A 92 -11.03 -10.53 -26.26
N LEU A 93 -10.14 -11.45 -25.90
CA LEU A 93 -9.14 -11.99 -26.82
C LEU A 93 -9.78 -12.72 -28.02
N GLU A 94 -10.87 -13.47 -27.81
CA GLU A 94 -11.62 -14.12 -28.89
C GLU A 94 -12.37 -13.11 -29.78
N GLN A 95 -12.74 -11.93 -29.28
CA GLN A 95 -13.27 -10.83 -30.09
C GLN A 95 -12.16 -10.16 -30.92
N HIS A 96 -11.04 -9.82 -30.29
CA HIS A 96 -9.89 -9.23 -31.00
C HIS A 96 -9.28 -10.18 -32.03
N ASN A 97 -9.28 -11.49 -31.78
CA ASN A 97 -8.81 -12.47 -32.76
C ASN A 97 -9.71 -12.52 -34.01
N ARG A 98 -11.04 -12.44 -33.83
CA ARG A 98 -11.99 -12.31 -34.94
C ARG A 98 -11.82 -11.00 -35.71
N GLN A 99 -11.66 -9.87 -35.01
CA GLN A 99 -11.38 -8.57 -35.65
C GLN A 99 -10.08 -8.60 -36.49
N LEU A 100 -9.05 -9.31 -36.03
CA LEU A 100 -7.80 -9.50 -36.78
C LEU A 100 -7.96 -10.46 -37.96
N GLN A 101 -8.82 -11.48 -37.85
CA GLN A 101 -9.18 -12.36 -38.97
C GLN A 101 -9.96 -11.58 -40.04
N GLU A 102 -10.99 -10.82 -39.65
CA GLU A 102 -11.77 -9.94 -40.52
C GLU A 102 -10.86 -8.92 -41.24
N GLN A 103 -9.96 -8.23 -40.52
CA GLN A 103 -8.98 -7.31 -41.13
C GLN A 103 -7.99 -8.02 -42.08
N TRP A 104 -7.67 -9.29 -41.84
CA TRP A 104 -6.81 -10.09 -42.71
C TRP A 104 -7.55 -10.59 -43.96
N GLU A 105 -8.83 -10.95 -43.84
CA GLU A 105 -9.72 -11.28 -44.96
C GLU A 105 -10.01 -10.05 -45.84
N GLU A 106 -10.22 -8.88 -45.24
CA GLU A 106 -10.28 -7.60 -45.94
C GLU A 106 -8.96 -7.29 -46.67
N LEU A 107 -7.82 -7.41 -45.99
CA LEU A 107 -6.50 -7.13 -46.58
C LEU A 107 -6.16 -8.09 -47.72
N SER A 108 -6.43 -9.39 -47.57
CA SER A 108 -6.18 -10.39 -48.60
C SER A 108 -7.13 -10.22 -49.80
N SER A 109 -8.39 -9.88 -49.56
CA SER A 109 -9.33 -9.48 -50.63
C SER A 109 -8.86 -8.21 -51.36
N GLN A 110 -8.40 -7.21 -50.62
CA GLN A 110 -7.86 -5.97 -51.18
C GLN A 110 -6.57 -6.21 -52.00
N LEU A 111 -5.65 -7.02 -51.49
CA LEU A 111 -4.46 -7.50 -52.19
C LEU A 111 -4.81 -8.20 -53.51
N PHE A 112 -5.83 -9.06 -53.49
CA PHE A 112 -6.25 -9.88 -54.63
C PHE A 112 -6.97 -9.08 -55.72
N TYR A 113 -7.86 -8.15 -55.36
CA TYR A 113 -8.68 -7.40 -56.32
C TYR A 113 -8.12 -6.04 -56.74
N TYR A 114 -7.31 -5.37 -55.90
CA TYR A 114 -6.84 -3.99 -56.12
C TYR A 114 -5.32 -3.82 -56.08
N GLY A 115 -4.57 -4.82 -55.60
CA GLY A 115 -3.11 -4.79 -55.50
C GLY A 115 -2.60 -4.11 -54.22
N GLY A 116 -1.59 -4.72 -53.60
CA GLY A 116 -1.16 -4.33 -52.24
C GLY A 116 -0.40 -3.01 -52.12
N GLU A 117 0.36 -2.62 -53.15
CA GLU A 117 1.34 -1.53 -53.05
C GLU A 117 0.69 -0.16 -52.83
N GLN A 118 -0.42 0.11 -53.54
CA GLN A 118 -1.13 1.40 -53.44
C GLN A 118 -1.78 1.56 -52.06
N LEU A 119 -2.34 0.48 -51.51
CA LEU A 119 -2.99 0.49 -50.20
C LEU A 119 -1.98 0.49 -49.04
N SER A 120 -0.79 -0.10 -49.21
CA SER A 120 0.28 0.01 -48.21
C SER A 120 0.81 1.45 -48.12
N GLN A 121 0.98 2.13 -49.25
CA GLN A 121 1.33 3.56 -49.30
C GLN A 121 0.25 4.43 -48.66
N GLN A 122 -1.02 4.27 -49.05
CA GLN A 122 -2.13 5.05 -48.49
C GLN A 122 -2.28 4.88 -46.96
N ARG A 123 -2.08 3.66 -46.44
CA ARG A 123 -2.09 3.41 -44.98
C ARG A 123 -0.89 4.04 -44.27
N ALA A 124 0.30 4.03 -44.88
CA ALA A 124 1.47 4.72 -44.35
C ALA A 124 1.28 6.25 -44.32
N GLU A 125 0.68 6.82 -45.37
CA GLU A 125 0.31 8.24 -45.43
C GLU A 125 -0.72 8.63 -44.34
N GLN A 126 -1.73 7.79 -44.09
CA GLN A 126 -2.69 8.01 -43.00
C GLN A 126 -2.03 7.93 -41.61
N GLN A 127 -1.10 6.99 -41.40
CA GLN A 127 -0.32 6.89 -40.16
C GLN A 127 0.59 8.11 -39.98
N LEU A 128 1.26 8.57 -41.03
CA LEU A 128 2.05 9.81 -41.01
C LEU A 128 1.17 11.03 -40.73
N GLY A 129 -0.02 11.13 -41.34
CA GLY A 129 -0.99 12.20 -41.09
C GLY A 129 -1.45 12.27 -39.64
N THR A 130 -1.77 11.13 -39.02
CA THR A 130 -2.16 11.08 -37.60
C THR A 130 -0.99 11.43 -36.65
N GLN A 131 0.24 11.01 -36.98
CA GLN A 131 1.44 11.41 -36.23
C GLN A 131 1.74 12.91 -36.36
N LEU A 132 1.60 13.48 -37.56
CA LEU A 132 1.77 14.92 -37.81
C LEU A 132 0.72 15.74 -37.04
N MET A 133 -0.54 15.33 -37.05
CA MET A 133 -1.60 15.97 -36.24
C MET A 133 -1.31 15.87 -34.73
N ALA A 134 -0.76 14.76 -34.24
CA ALA A 134 -0.37 14.61 -32.85
C ALA A 134 0.82 15.53 -32.47
N LEU A 135 1.82 15.65 -33.35
CA LEU A 135 2.97 16.55 -33.17
C LEU A 135 2.56 18.03 -33.25
N GLN A 136 1.68 18.40 -34.19
CA GLN A 136 1.13 19.75 -34.28
C GLN A 136 0.40 20.12 -32.98
N LYS A 137 -0.46 19.23 -32.44
CA LYS A 137 -1.14 19.46 -31.17
C LYS A 137 -0.18 19.55 -29.97
N GLN A 138 0.96 18.86 -30.01
CA GLN A 138 2.02 19.03 -29.01
C GLN A 138 2.71 20.40 -29.13
N LEU A 139 2.98 20.87 -30.35
CA LEU A 139 3.54 22.19 -30.64
C LEU A 139 2.59 23.29 -30.13
N GLU A 140 1.31 23.25 -30.51
CA GLU A 140 0.27 24.19 -30.03
C GLU A 140 0.22 24.26 -28.49
N MET A 141 0.33 23.12 -27.80
CA MET A 141 0.40 23.09 -26.33
C MET A 141 1.69 23.65 -25.74
N VAL A 142 2.81 23.64 -26.47
CA VAL A 142 4.09 24.21 -26.05
C VAL A 142 4.12 25.71 -26.31
N GLU A 143 3.63 26.15 -27.46
CA GLU A 143 3.43 27.56 -27.81
C GLU A 143 2.47 28.24 -26.81
N ALA A 144 1.35 27.61 -26.47
CA ALA A 144 0.41 28.11 -25.46
C ALA A 144 1.02 28.18 -24.04
N LYS A 145 2.02 27.36 -23.72
CA LYS A 145 2.79 27.49 -22.45
C LYS A 145 3.77 28.66 -22.52
N HIS A 146 4.49 28.82 -23.63
CA HIS A 146 5.44 29.92 -23.81
C HIS A 146 4.76 31.29 -23.91
N ALA A 147 3.58 31.39 -24.52
CA ALA A 147 2.76 32.60 -24.54
C ALA A 147 2.42 33.05 -23.11
N LYS A 148 1.91 32.15 -22.27
CA LYS A 148 1.59 32.43 -20.85
C LYS A 148 2.84 32.79 -20.02
N GLN A 149 4.00 32.19 -20.31
CA GLN A 149 5.27 32.57 -19.70
C GLN A 149 5.69 34.00 -20.09
N ALA A 150 5.56 34.35 -21.38
CA ALA A 150 5.86 35.69 -21.88
C ALA A 150 4.89 36.76 -21.33
N GLU A 151 3.61 36.45 -21.17
CA GLU A 151 2.62 37.30 -20.50
C GLU A 151 2.97 37.52 -19.02
N GLY A 152 3.34 36.45 -18.29
CA GLY A 152 3.80 36.54 -16.91
C GLY A 152 5.05 37.43 -16.74
N LEU A 153 6.01 37.34 -17.67
CA LEU A 153 7.17 38.22 -17.72
C LEU A 153 6.79 39.68 -18.03
N ARG A 154 5.87 39.92 -18.97
CA ARG A 154 5.35 41.28 -19.27
C ARG A 154 4.66 41.91 -18.07
N GLN A 155 3.82 41.15 -17.36
CA GLN A 155 3.20 41.63 -16.11
C GLN A 155 4.24 41.87 -15.01
N GLY A 156 5.32 41.08 -14.95
CA GLY A 156 6.45 41.32 -14.07
C GLY A 156 7.13 42.67 -14.35
N VAL A 157 7.44 42.94 -15.63
CA VAL A 157 8.00 44.22 -16.08
C VAL A 157 7.06 45.39 -15.75
N GLN A 158 5.77 45.29 -16.11
CA GLN A 158 4.77 46.32 -15.81
C GLN A 158 4.68 46.63 -14.31
N ARG A 159 4.63 45.63 -13.43
CA ARG A 159 4.63 45.84 -11.98
C ARG A 159 5.92 46.48 -11.48
N THR A 160 7.07 46.20 -12.10
CA THR A 160 8.31 46.92 -11.76
C THR A 160 8.32 48.35 -12.28
N GLU A 161 7.73 48.64 -13.45
CA GLU A 161 7.57 50.00 -13.99
C GLU A 161 6.60 50.82 -13.11
N GLU A 162 5.46 50.25 -12.72
CA GLU A 162 4.50 50.84 -11.77
C GLU A 162 5.13 51.10 -10.39
N ALA A 163 5.93 50.16 -9.87
CA ALA A 163 6.66 50.34 -8.61
C ALA A 163 7.77 51.40 -8.72
N TRP A 164 8.49 51.46 -9.85
CA TRP A 164 9.47 52.52 -10.13
C TRP A 164 8.80 53.88 -10.25
N ALA A 165 7.66 54.00 -10.93
CA ALA A 165 6.88 55.24 -11.01
C ALA A 165 6.41 55.69 -9.61
N SER A 166 5.82 54.78 -8.83
CA SER A 166 5.40 55.02 -7.45
C SER A 166 6.55 55.49 -6.55
N PHE A 167 7.74 54.90 -6.71
CA PHE A 167 8.94 55.29 -5.99
C PHE A 167 9.45 56.67 -6.43
N GLN A 168 9.43 56.98 -7.74
CA GLN A 168 9.81 58.29 -8.26
C GLN A 168 8.89 59.39 -7.72
N GLU A 169 7.57 59.18 -7.76
CA GLU A 169 6.57 60.10 -7.17
C GLU A 169 6.83 60.35 -5.68
N GLN A 170 7.01 59.29 -4.89
CA GLN A 170 7.33 59.39 -3.46
C GLN A 170 8.67 60.13 -3.22
N SER A 171 9.68 59.89 -4.06
CA SER A 171 10.97 60.59 -3.95
C SER A 171 10.88 62.08 -4.33
N GLY A 172 10.00 62.44 -5.26
CA GLY A 172 9.70 63.83 -5.61
C GLY A 172 9.03 64.57 -4.45
N VAL A 173 8.08 63.94 -3.77
CA VAL A 173 7.44 64.47 -2.55
C VAL A 173 8.46 64.70 -1.42
N LEU A 174 9.53 63.90 -1.34
CA LEU A 174 10.62 64.12 -0.39
C LEU A 174 11.58 65.24 -0.82
N GLN A 175 11.90 65.37 -2.11
CA GLN A 175 12.69 66.48 -2.65
C GLN A 175 12.00 67.85 -2.41
N VAL A 176 10.67 67.91 -2.52
CA VAL A 176 9.88 69.12 -2.20
C VAL A 176 9.93 69.49 -0.70
N ARG A 177 10.38 68.59 0.19
CA ARG A 177 10.44 68.82 1.64
C ARG A 177 11.83 69.17 2.18
N LEU A 178 12.90 69.05 1.40
CA LEU A 178 14.19 69.68 1.70
C LEU A 178 14.34 70.95 0.84
N PRO A 179 14.23 72.17 1.40
CA PRO A 179 14.53 73.38 0.67
C PRO A 179 16.04 73.49 0.41
N ALA A 180 16.47 73.07 -0.77
CA ALA A 180 17.80 73.37 -1.28
C ALA A 180 17.93 74.89 -1.44
N SER A 181 18.72 75.51 -0.56
CA SER A 181 18.91 76.95 -0.54
C SER A 181 19.76 77.42 -1.73
N THR A 182 19.13 78.23 -2.59
CA THR A 182 19.72 79.34 -3.38
C THR A 182 20.88 79.06 -4.35
N ASP A 183 20.78 79.76 -5.48
CA ASP A 183 21.83 80.14 -6.43
C ASP A 183 22.44 79.01 -7.30
N ALA A 184 22.15 78.95 -8.61
CA ALA A 184 22.47 79.94 -9.66
C ALA A 184 23.94 79.90 -10.15
N GLY A 185 24.42 78.70 -10.52
CA GLY A 185 25.68 78.50 -11.25
C GLY A 185 25.53 78.71 -12.77
N LEU A 186 26.02 79.84 -13.26
CA LEU A 186 26.07 80.22 -14.68
C LEU A 186 26.90 79.25 -15.56
N ARG A 187 26.45 79.12 -16.83
CA ARG A 187 27.26 79.04 -18.08
C ARG A 187 28.62 78.32 -18.03
N GLY A 188 28.75 77.21 -18.76
CA GLY A 188 30.05 76.63 -19.10
C GLY A 188 30.02 75.64 -20.28
N LEU A 189 30.65 76.04 -21.40
CA LEU A 189 31.38 75.28 -22.43
C LEU A 189 31.31 73.72 -22.45
N ALA A 190 31.43 72.96 -23.54
CA ALA A 190 31.41 73.11 -25.01
C ALA A 190 32.17 71.88 -25.61
N HIS A 191 31.70 71.30 -26.72
CA HIS A 191 32.43 70.36 -27.62
C HIS A 191 32.92 68.99 -27.09
N GLY A 192 33.19 68.05 -28.04
CA GLY A 192 33.84 66.73 -27.80
C GLY A 192 32.85 65.60 -27.44
N ARG A 193 32.36 64.73 -28.32
CA ARG A 193 33.00 63.86 -29.35
C ARG A 193 33.69 62.57 -28.84
N GLY A 194 32.95 61.75 -28.09
CA GLY A 194 32.98 60.28 -28.18
C GLY A 194 34.16 59.50 -27.59
N GLY A 195 34.00 58.16 -27.50
CA GLY A 195 35.13 57.22 -27.34
C GLY A 195 35.17 56.33 -26.10
N GLN A 196 34.27 55.35 -26.02
CA GLN A 196 34.44 54.03 -25.36
C GLN A 196 35.52 53.87 -24.24
N GLY A 197 35.09 53.88 -22.98
CA GLY A 197 35.86 53.25 -21.89
C GLY A 197 35.81 51.72 -21.97
N ARG A 198 36.87 51.02 -21.53
CA ARG A 198 36.99 49.55 -21.62
C ARG A 198 37.58 48.95 -20.33
N LEU A 199 37.13 47.73 -19.99
CA LEU A 199 37.71 46.75 -19.03
C LEU A 199 37.51 46.97 -17.51
N CYS A 200 37.00 45.90 -16.87
CA CYS A 200 37.45 45.18 -15.66
C CYS A 200 38.12 45.95 -14.49
N GLU A 201 37.82 45.70 -13.20
CA GLU A 201 37.93 44.41 -12.45
C GLU A 201 36.95 44.34 -11.23
N ARG A 202 36.39 43.15 -10.88
CA ARG A 202 36.80 42.17 -9.82
C ARG A 202 36.60 42.64 -8.34
N GLY A 203 35.76 41.93 -7.56
CA GLY A 203 35.49 42.19 -6.12
C GLY A 203 36.47 41.51 -5.14
N PRO A 204 36.33 41.68 -3.79
CA PRO A 204 35.61 40.66 -2.99
C PRO A 204 35.01 41.05 -1.58
N TRP A 205 33.97 40.33 -1.12
CA TRP A 205 33.65 39.95 0.30
C TRP A 205 33.28 41.10 1.31
N ALA A 206 32.60 40.93 2.47
CA ALA A 206 31.81 39.84 3.09
C ALA A 206 30.83 40.39 4.18
N GLY A 207 29.85 39.60 4.64
CA GLY A 207 28.96 39.86 5.79
C GLY A 207 28.13 38.61 6.16
N ARG A 208 27.74 38.38 7.43
CA ARG A 208 27.23 37.06 7.90
C ARG A 208 26.27 37.12 9.13
N ALA A 209 25.32 36.17 9.16
CA ALA A 209 24.43 35.72 10.26
C ALA A 209 23.21 36.63 10.63
N GLY A 210 22.07 36.08 11.08
CA GLY A 210 21.63 34.66 11.14
C GLY A 210 20.38 34.39 12.00
N VAL A 211 19.72 33.22 11.82
CA VAL A 211 18.54 32.66 12.56
C VAL A 211 17.20 33.41 12.31
N GLY A 212 16.02 32.78 12.11
CA GLY A 212 15.55 31.38 12.00
C GLY A 212 14.01 31.31 12.17
N THR A 213 13.23 30.24 11.89
CA THR A 213 13.50 28.91 11.29
C THR A 213 12.39 28.55 10.24
N GLN A 214 11.43 27.60 10.29
CA GLN A 214 11.14 26.38 11.09
C GLN A 214 10.17 25.40 10.36
N HIS A 215 10.61 24.16 10.04
CA HIS A 215 9.82 22.97 9.57
C HIS A 215 9.03 23.10 8.23
N MET A 216 8.68 22.01 7.50
CA MET A 216 8.81 20.55 7.72
C MET A 216 9.72 19.88 6.68
N GLY A 217 10.09 18.62 6.92
CA GLY A 217 10.62 17.71 5.90
C GLY A 217 10.43 16.25 6.30
N ASP A 218 10.00 15.42 5.36
CA ASP A 218 9.86 13.96 5.51
C ASP A 218 10.89 13.22 4.64
N THR A 219 11.26 12.01 5.06
CA THR A 219 12.54 11.39 4.69
C THR A 219 12.51 10.54 3.43
N HIS A 220 13.51 10.73 2.55
CA HIS A 220 13.94 9.68 1.64
C HIS A 220 14.68 8.57 2.41
N THR A 221 14.38 7.31 2.10
CA THR A 221 15.28 6.17 2.34
C THR A 221 15.80 5.64 1.01
N HIS A 222 17.11 5.43 0.90
CA HIS A 222 17.70 4.81 -0.29
C HIS A 222 17.41 3.31 -0.35
N GLY A 223 16.80 2.86 -1.45
CA GLY A 223 16.68 1.45 -1.82
C GLY A 223 17.38 1.20 -3.16
N VAL A 224 18.26 0.20 -3.21
CA VAL A 224 19.07 -0.12 -4.39
C VAL A 224 18.17 -0.72 -5.50
N PRO A 225 18.26 -0.27 -6.76
CA PRO A 225 17.59 -0.95 -7.87
C PRO A 225 18.32 -2.27 -8.19
N PRO A 226 17.60 -3.39 -8.41
CA PRO A 226 18.22 -4.65 -8.82
C PRO A 226 18.78 -4.55 -10.26
N PRO A 227 19.80 -5.36 -10.60
CA PRO A 227 20.31 -5.43 -11.97
C PRO A 227 19.28 -6.08 -12.91
N LEU A 228 19.36 -5.74 -14.19
CA LEU A 228 18.62 -6.41 -15.25
C LEU A 228 19.27 -7.77 -15.54
N GLU A 229 18.63 -8.86 -15.14
CA GLU A 229 19.00 -10.19 -15.63
C GLU A 229 18.54 -10.35 -17.10
N GLY A 230 19.49 -10.70 -17.98
CA GLY A 230 19.20 -11.06 -19.36
C GLY A 230 18.63 -12.48 -19.48
N PRO A 231 18.10 -12.88 -20.65
CA PRO A 231 17.59 -14.22 -20.86
C PRO A 231 18.71 -15.28 -20.71
N PRO A 232 18.42 -16.44 -20.09
CA PRO A 232 19.38 -17.54 -20.00
C PRO A 232 19.60 -18.20 -21.39
N PRO A 233 20.79 -18.76 -21.65
CA PRO A 233 21.09 -19.43 -22.91
C PRO A 233 20.43 -20.82 -23.02
N ASP A 234 20.33 -21.31 -24.26
CA ASP A 234 19.74 -22.62 -24.59
C ASP A 234 20.48 -23.82 -23.97
N GLY A 235 19.70 -24.86 -23.65
CA GLY A 235 20.12 -26.25 -23.86
C GLY A 235 20.79 -26.99 -22.69
N ILE A 236 19.97 -27.58 -21.81
CA ILE A 236 20.27 -28.88 -21.20
C ILE A 236 19.07 -29.81 -21.42
N ALA A 237 19.32 -31.05 -21.84
CA ALA A 237 18.31 -31.96 -22.36
C ALA A 237 17.42 -32.60 -21.28
N THR A 238 16.13 -32.75 -21.60
CA THR A 238 15.22 -33.68 -20.91
C THR A 238 15.21 -35.03 -21.63
N PRO A 239 15.17 -36.17 -20.89
CA PRO A 239 15.07 -37.49 -21.51
C PRO A 239 13.63 -37.76 -21.99
N VAL A 240 13.49 -38.28 -23.21
CA VAL A 240 12.19 -38.66 -23.78
C VAL A 240 11.65 -39.93 -23.10
N PRO A 241 10.43 -39.93 -22.54
CA PRO A 241 9.78 -41.16 -22.11
C PRO A 241 9.35 -41.97 -23.34
N ALA A 242 9.76 -43.23 -23.42
CA ALA A 242 9.51 -44.07 -24.59
C ALA A 242 8.01 -44.33 -24.81
N LEU A 243 7.52 -43.98 -26.01
CA LEU A 243 6.21 -44.42 -26.49
C LEU A 243 6.22 -45.96 -26.61
N ARG A 244 5.35 -46.63 -25.86
CA ARG A 244 5.08 -48.05 -26.07
C ARG A 244 4.24 -48.25 -27.31
N GLU A 245 4.69 -49.13 -28.19
CA GLU A 245 3.90 -49.61 -29.32
C GLU A 245 2.67 -50.39 -28.84
N THR A 246 1.50 -50.09 -29.41
CA THR A 246 0.34 -50.99 -29.44
C THR A 246 -0.26 -50.99 -30.85
N GLY A 247 -0.67 -52.17 -31.31
CA GLY A 247 -0.90 -52.48 -32.72
C GLY A 247 -2.16 -51.87 -33.36
N PRO A 248 -2.38 -52.15 -34.66
CA PRO A 248 -3.22 -51.32 -35.53
C PRO A 248 -4.73 -51.66 -35.56
N LEU A 249 -5.50 -50.59 -35.80
CA LEU A 249 -6.71 -50.51 -36.64
C LEU A 249 -7.78 -51.62 -36.55
N ARG A 250 -8.97 -51.24 -36.06
CA ARG A 250 -10.27 -51.74 -36.58
C ARG A 250 -11.37 -50.69 -36.39
N PHE A 251 -11.90 -50.16 -37.50
CA PHE A 251 -13.18 -49.46 -37.53
C PHE A 251 -14.31 -50.49 -37.78
N PRO A 252 -15.46 -50.39 -37.09
CA PRO A 252 -16.68 -51.06 -37.53
C PRO A 252 -17.37 -50.26 -38.65
N PRO A 253 -18.09 -50.90 -39.59
CA PRO A 253 -18.98 -50.20 -40.50
C PRO A 253 -20.22 -49.66 -39.75
N ALA A 254 -20.79 -48.56 -40.23
CA ALA A 254 -22.07 -48.04 -39.73
C ALA A 254 -23.27 -48.75 -40.39
N PRO A 255 -24.40 -48.93 -39.67
CA PRO A 255 -25.71 -49.19 -40.26
C PRO A 255 -26.36 -47.91 -40.81
#